data_AF-A0A0J8S300-F1
#
_entry.id   AF-A0A0J8S300-F1
#
_cell.length_a   1.000
_cell.length_b   1.000
_cell.length_c   1.000
_cell.angle_alpha   90.00
_cell.angle_beta   90.00
_cell.angle_gamma   90.00
#
_symmetry.space_group_name_H-M   'P 1'
#
loop_
_entity.id
_entity.type
_entity.pdbx_description
1 polymer ?
#
loop_
_entity_poly.entity_id
_entity_poly.type
_entity_poly.pdbx_seq_one_letter_code
_entity_poly.pdbx_strand_id
1 'polypeptide(L)'
;MDFWSRLIGGAPSSTGSLRRNATTERHTTFKHIYNALYQIWRNSASLTPDSSSIPRIRTCIDRLNAILSDESRGPSPHPCLAFAATSQVYLTIAKLALTTYDPRIVSATAVFFNMLIDAEVDGIVDNRTFSRALVDLARRASCAGEECEGKLVELIFGVANNIRLRPNILPAWFFPKGSQEEELEIKEAGETFAGATRKEEFPLFYLLLDYVHCAGRKGDFARTGLLYIIETASKSKDLERWLIESDMATLMATGLGGLYSQLGRILPQAHDLDIPPIIALSDDTRLEAFIRYDLGGNMDSFLSYLLFWQDAVDHCKSVELNDTLLDHFQVLFLEQLL
;
A
#
# COMPACT_ATOMS: atom_id res chain seq x y z
N MET A 1 17.53 2.38 -59.90
CA MET A 1 18.97 2.74 -59.82
C MET A 1 19.46 2.48 -58.39
N ASP A 2 19.18 1.30 -57.83
CA ASP A 2 19.24 1.10 -56.36
C ASP A 2 20.18 -0.03 -55.94
N PHE A 3 20.97 -0.55 -56.90
CA PHE A 3 21.97 -1.59 -56.65
C PHE A 3 23.30 -1.00 -56.15
N TRP A 4 23.67 0.18 -56.65
CA TRP A 4 24.93 0.85 -56.31
C TRP A 4 24.92 1.58 -54.95
N SER A 5 23.75 1.91 -54.41
CA SER A 5 23.61 2.52 -53.07
C SER A 5 23.87 1.54 -51.92
N ARG A 6 24.00 0.23 -52.20
CA ARG A 6 24.30 -0.80 -51.20
C ARG A 6 25.77 -1.21 -51.13
N LEU A 7 26.65 -0.68 -51.98
CA LEU A 7 28.07 -1.09 -52.04
C LEU A 7 29.07 -0.11 -51.41
N ILE A 8 28.66 1.14 -51.09
CA ILE A 8 29.58 2.19 -50.60
C ILE A 8 29.28 2.64 -49.15
N GLY A 9 28.16 2.21 -48.56
CA GLY A 9 27.74 2.58 -47.20
C GLY A 9 28.00 1.52 -46.13
N GLY A 10 29.17 0.86 -46.15
CA GLY A 10 29.56 -0.12 -45.15
C GLY A 10 30.05 0.54 -43.86
N ALA A 11 29.14 0.87 -42.95
CA ALA A 11 29.45 1.04 -41.53
C ALA A 11 28.60 0.03 -40.75
N PRO A 12 29.21 -0.92 -40.00
CA PRO A 12 28.42 -1.75 -39.12
C PRO A 12 27.80 -0.83 -38.06
N SER A 13 26.50 -0.97 -37.83
CA SER A 13 25.79 -0.35 -36.72
C SER A 13 26.38 -0.86 -35.39
N SER A 14 27.50 -0.27 -34.98
CA SER A 14 28.23 -0.58 -33.73
C SER A 14 27.39 -0.28 -32.49
N THR A 15 26.36 0.55 -32.63
CA THR A 15 25.42 0.89 -31.55
C THR A 15 24.61 -0.31 -31.06
N GLY A 16 24.28 -1.28 -31.92
CA GLY A 16 23.54 -2.49 -31.51
C GLY A 16 24.38 -3.47 -30.70
N SER A 17 25.66 -3.64 -31.07
CA SER A 17 26.61 -4.50 -30.34
C SER A 17 27.02 -3.88 -29.00
N LEU A 18 27.32 -2.57 -28.98
CA LEU A 18 27.60 -1.81 -27.75
C LEU A 18 26.42 -1.83 -26.77
N ARG A 19 25.17 -1.67 -27.24
CA ARG A 19 23.96 -1.75 -26.40
C ARG A 19 23.70 -3.16 -25.86
N ARG A 20 23.93 -4.20 -26.67
CA ARG A 20 23.82 -5.60 -26.22
C ARG A 20 24.88 -5.92 -25.16
N ASN A 21 26.11 -5.45 -25.35
CA ASN A 21 27.17 -5.60 -24.35
C ASN A 21 26.82 -4.88 -23.04
N ALA A 22 26.33 -3.63 -23.12
CA ALA A 22 25.92 -2.85 -21.95
C ALA A 22 24.73 -3.47 -21.19
N THR A 23 23.76 -4.07 -21.88
CA THR A 23 22.64 -4.80 -21.23
C THR A 23 23.09 -6.09 -20.57
N THR A 24 23.98 -6.85 -21.21
CA THR A 24 24.56 -8.06 -20.59
C THR A 24 25.43 -7.74 -19.37
N GLU A 25 26.23 -6.67 -19.44
CA GLU A 25 27.07 -6.19 -18.34
C GLU A 25 26.23 -5.65 -17.17
N ARG A 26 25.13 -4.95 -17.47
CA ARG A 26 24.18 -4.50 -16.45
C ARG A 26 23.55 -5.69 -15.72
N HIS A 27 23.10 -6.71 -16.48
CA HIS A 27 22.48 -7.90 -15.90
C HIS A 27 23.48 -8.75 -15.08
N THR A 28 24.73 -8.89 -15.51
CA THR A 28 25.77 -9.58 -14.72
C THR A 28 26.10 -8.80 -13.44
N THR A 29 26.16 -7.48 -13.52
CA THR A 29 26.34 -6.59 -12.36
C THR A 29 25.17 -6.72 -11.37
N PHE A 30 23.93 -6.73 -11.86
CA PHE A 30 22.74 -6.95 -11.05
C PHE A 30 22.82 -8.28 -10.27
N LYS A 31 23.14 -9.37 -10.98
CA LYS A 31 23.33 -10.69 -10.36
C LYS A 31 24.43 -10.70 -9.32
N HIS A 32 25.55 -10.02 -9.58
CA HIS A 32 26.66 -9.96 -8.63
C HIS A 32 26.27 -9.23 -7.35
N ILE A 33 25.56 -8.10 -7.46
CA ILE A 33 25.07 -7.34 -6.29
C ILE A 33 24.03 -8.16 -5.52
N TYR A 34 23.10 -8.82 -6.22
CA TYR A 34 22.13 -9.69 -5.58
C TYR A 34 22.80 -10.86 -4.84
N ASN A 35 23.79 -11.51 -5.45
CA ASN A 35 24.52 -12.59 -4.79
C ASN A 35 25.26 -12.10 -3.53
N ALA A 36 25.85 -10.90 -3.57
CA ALA A 36 26.46 -10.30 -2.38
C ALA A 36 25.42 -10.07 -1.27
N LEU A 37 24.24 -9.53 -1.63
CA LEU A 37 23.12 -9.33 -0.71
C LEU A 37 22.63 -10.67 -0.13
N TYR A 38 22.50 -11.70 -0.96
CA TYR A 38 22.07 -13.04 -0.57
C TYR A 38 23.06 -13.70 0.39
N GLN A 39 24.36 -13.50 0.22
CA GLN A 39 25.37 -13.99 1.16
C GLN A 39 25.27 -13.29 2.52
N ILE A 40 24.99 -11.97 2.53
CA ILE A 40 24.73 -11.24 3.78
C ILE A 40 23.50 -11.81 4.48
N TRP A 41 22.42 -12.06 3.72
CA TRP A 41 21.21 -12.68 4.25
C TRP A 41 21.44 -14.12 4.75
N ARG A 42 22.23 -14.94 4.05
CA ARG A 42 22.50 -16.32 4.49
C ARG A 42 23.31 -16.38 5.79
N ASN A 43 24.21 -15.41 5.99
CA ASN A 43 25.07 -15.33 7.17
C ASN A 43 24.40 -14.56 8.33
N SER A 44 23.11 -14.26 8.23
CA SER A 44 22.40 -13.27 9.04
C SER A 44 21.90 -13.74 10.41
N ALA A 45 22.41 -14.83 10.97
CA ALA A 45 21.94 -15.34 12.27
C ALA A 45 22.05 -14.32 13.44
N SER A 46 22.67 -13.16 13.20
CA SER A 46 22.86 -12.05 14.15
C SER A 46 22.61 -10.66 13.52
N LEU A 47 21.63 -10.49 12.62
CA LEU A 47 21.21 -9.14 12.21
C LEU A 47 20.45 -8.47 13.37
N THR A 48 21.20 -7.85 14.27
CA THR A 48 20.68 -6.85 15.21
C THR A 48 20.63 -5.48 14.52
N PRO A 49 19.80 -4.53 15.00
CA PRO A 49 19.70 -3.18 14.45
C PRO A 49 21.02 -2.37 14.47
N ASP A 50 22.05 -2.85 15.19
CA ASP A 50 23.39 -2.24 15.24
C ASP A 50 24.44 -2.98 14.38
N SER A 51 24.00 -3.94 13.55
CA SER A 51 24.93 -4.73 12.75
C SER A 51 25.68 -3.86 11.73
N SER A 52 27.01 -4.05 11.66
CA SER A 52 27.89 -3.41 10.68
C SER A 52 27.54 -3.73 9.22
N SER A 53 26.66 -4.71 8.99
CA SER A 53 26.15 -5.07 7.66
C SER A 53 25.02 -4.16 7.16
N ILE A 54 24.33 -3.40 8.01
CA ILE A 54 23.21 -2.52 7.62
C ILE A 54 23.58 -1.52 6.51
N PRO A 55 24.68 -0.74 6.60
CA PRO A 55 25.05 0.18 5.51
C PRO A 55 25.36 -0.56 4.21
N ARG A 56 25.93 -1.77 4.29
CA ARG A 56 26.19 -2.61 3.11
C ARG A 56 24.91 -3.12 2.47
N ILE A 57 23.94 -3.58 3.27
CA ILE A 57 22.61 -4.01 2.80
C ILE A 57 21.94 -2.86 2.06
N ARG A 58 21.88 -1.69 2.70
CA ARG A 58 21.30 -0.48 2.10
C ARG A 58 21.95 -0.15 0.76
N THR A 59 23.29 -0.11 0.72
CA THR A 59 24.05 0.21 -0.50
C THR A 59 23.76 -0.80 -1.62
N CYS A 60 23.62 -2.09 -1.29
CA CYS A 60 23.27 -3.11 -2.28
C CYS A 60 21.86 -2.88 -2.83
N ILE A 61 20.86 -2.63 -1.97
CA ILE A 61 19.47 -2.37 -2.40
C ILE A 61 19.38 -1.09 -3.24
N ASP A 62 20.03 0.00 -2.81
CA ASP A 62 20.05 1.27 -3.55
C ASP A 62 20.67 1.10 -4.95
N ARG A 63 21.74 0.29 -5.07
CA ARG A 63 22.35 -0.03 -6.37
C ARG A 63 21.46 -0.93 -7.24
N LEU A 64 20.76 -1.90 -6.66
CA LEU A 64 19.76 -2.70 -7.39
C LEU A 64 18.66 -1.78 -7.92
N ASN A 65 18.16 -0.86 -7.08
CA ASN A 65 17.15 0.12 -7.46
C ASN A 65 17.61 1.03 -8.60
N ALA A 66 18.84 1.54 -8.55
CA ALA A 66 19.40 2.35 -9.62
C ALA A 66 19.45 1.58 -10.95
N ILE A 67 19.88 0.32 -10.93
CA ILE A 67 19.94 -0.54 -12.12
C ILE A 67 18.54 -0.77 -12.71
N LEU A 68 17.54 -1.06 -11.87
CA LEU A 68 16.16 -1.29 -12.34
C LEU A 68 15.55 0.00 -12.89
N SER A 69 15.79 1.15 -12.24
CA SER A 69 15.32 2.45 -12.72
C SER A 69 15.94 2.79 -14.09
N ASP A 70 17.24 2.60 -14.27
CA ASP A 70 17.92 2.83 -15.54
C ASP A 70 17.50 1.83 -16.63
N GLU A 71 17.04 0.64 -16.26
CA GLU A 71 16.49 -0.33 -17.20
C GLU A 71 15.05 0.00 -17.60
N SER A 72 14.21 0.41 -16.66
CA SER A 72 12.81 0.77 -16.91
C SER A 72 12.64 1.96 -17.87
N ARG A 73 13.61 2.89 -17.90
CA ARG A 73 13.62 4.02 -18.85
C ARG A 73 14.04 3.64 -20.27
N GLY A 74 14.66 2.48 -20.43
CA GLY A 74 15.12 1.99 -21.73
C GLY A 74 14.00 1.33 -22.54
N PRO A 75 14.18 1.14 -23.86
CA PRO A 75 13.27 0.29 -24.61
C PRO A 75 13.40 -1.18 -24.16
N SER A 76 12.29 -1.91 -24.19
CA SER A 76 12.26 -3.36 -23.94
C SER A 76 13.27 -4.12 -24.83
N PRO A 77 13.79 -5.29 -24.39
CA PRO A 77 13.45 -6.06 -23.19
C PRO A 77 14.15 -5.59 -21.90
N HIS A 78 13.55 -5.89 -20.74
CA HIS A 78 14.07 -5.55 -19.40
C HIS A 78 14.58 -6.81 -18.65
N PRO A 79 15.81 -7.28 -18.93
CA PRO A 79 16.32 -8.53 -18.37
C PRO A 79 16.55 -8.50 -16.86
N CYS A 80 16.91 -7.37 -16.25
CA CYS A 80 17.12 -7.29 -14.80
C CYS A 80 15.78 -7.35 -14.05
N LEU A 81 14.76 -6.65 -14.54
CA LEU A 81 13.39 -6.71 -14.02
C LEU A 81 12.81 -8.13 -14.13
N ALA A 82 12.96 -8.78 -15.29
CA ALA A 82 12.55 -10.17 -15.47
C ALA A 82 13.27 -11.11 -14.51
N PHE A 83 14.60 -10.97 -14.37
CA PHE A 83 15.39 -11.78 -13.43
C PHE A 83 14.98 -11.54 -11.97
N ALA A 84 14.68 -10.30 -11.58
CA ALA A 84 14.22 -9.95 -10.24
C ALA A 84 12.89 -10.62 -9.89
N ALA A 85 11.96 -10.66 -10.86
CA ALA A 85 10.68 -11.34 -10.74
C ALA A 85 10.85 -12.86 -10.65
N THR A 86 11.53 -13.48 -11.62
CA THR A 86 11.65 -14.94 -11.71
C THR A 86 12.48 -15.53 -10.57
N SER A 87 13.52 -14.83 -10.12
CA SER A 87 14.40 -15.30 -9.04
C SER A 87 13.91 -14.88 -7.65
N GLN A 88 12.71 -14.28 -7.59
CA GLN A 88 12.06 -13.82 -6.35
C GLN A 88 12.97 -12.96 -5.47
N VAL A 89 13.73 -12.06 -6.08
CA VAL A 89 14.69 -11.17 -5.39
C VAL A 89 13.99 -10.35 -4.29
N TYR A 90 12.73 -9.98 -4.54
CA TYR A 90 11.87 -9.28 -3.59
C TYR A 90 11.71 -10.01 -2.25
N LEU A 91 11.77 -11.35 -2.20
CA LEU A 91 11.68 -12.09 -0.94
C LEU A 91 12.89 -11.86 -0.04
N THR A 92 14.09 -11.93 -0.61
CA THR A 92 15.34 -11.71 0.13
C THR A 92 15.38 -10.27 0.66
N ILE A 93 15.01 -9.30 -0.18
CA ILE A 93 15.00 -7.88 0.20
C ILE A 93 13.94 -7.62 1.29
N ALA A 94 12.71 -8.13 1.13
CA ALA A 94 11.66 -7.99 2.12
C ALA A 94 12.05 -8.59 3.48
N LYS A 95 12.62 -9.80 3.48
CA LYS A 95 13.12 -10.43 4.71
C LYS A 95 14.20 -9.59 5.38
N LEU A 96 15.15 -9.05 4.63
CA LEU A 96 16.19 -8.18 5.17
C LEU A 96 15.58 -6.95 5.84
N ALA A 97 14.65 -6.25 5.16
CA ALA A 97 13.94 -5.10 5.73
C ALA A 97 13.20 -5.44 7.03
N LEU A 98 12.51 -6.58 7.06
CA LEU A 98 11.78 -7.07 8.24
C LEU A 98 12.69 -7.51 9.39
N THR A 99 13.94 -7.91 9.11
CA THR A 99 14.90 -8.28 10.16
C THR A 99 15.65 -7.09 10.74
N THR A 100 15.99 -6.10 9.90
CA THR A 100 16.80 -4.96 10.35
C THR A 100 15.96 -3.87 11.02
N TYR A 101 14.68 -3.74 10.67
CA TYR A 101 13.79 -2.64 11.10
C TYR A 101 14.36 -1.23 10.82
N ASP A 102 15.35 -1.12 9.93
CA ASP A 102 15.94 0.15 9.54
C ASP A 102 15.00 0.89 8.57
N PRO A 103 14.55 2.12 8.89
CA PRO A 103 13.59 2.84 8.07
C PRO A 103 14.10 3.09 6.64
N ARG A 104 15.41 3.26 6.46
CA ARG A 104 16.00 3.54 5.14
C ARG A 104 16.02 2.27 4.28
N ILE A 105 16.30 1.11 4.87
CA ILE A 105 16.18 -0.19 4.21
C ILE A 105 14.72 -0.46 3.83
N VAL A 106 13.76 -0.19 4.72
CA VAL A 106 12.32 -0.31 4.42
C VAL A 106 11.94 0.59 3.24
N SER A 107 12.34 1.87 3.27
CA SER A 107 12.07 2.79 2.16
C SER A 107 12.71 2.33 0.85
N ALA A 108 13.96 1.86 0.86
CA ALA A 108 14.63 1.36 -0.35
C ALA A 108 13.95 0.08 -0.87
N THR A 109 13.44 -0.75 0.04
CA THR A 109 12.66 -1.95 -0.30
C THR A 109 11.32 -1.58 -0.92
N ALA A 110 10.61 -0.60 -0.38
CA ALA A 110 9.36 -0.10 -0.96
C ALA A 110 9.55 0.40 -2.39
N VAL A 111 10.65 1.12 -2.66
CA VAL A 111 11.03 1.55 -4.02
C VAL A 111 11.25 0.34 -4.94
N PHE A 112 11.93 -0.71 -4.45
CA PHE A 112 12.14 -1.94 -5.22
C PHE A 112 10.82 -2.61 -5.61
N PHE A 113 9.89 -2.75 -4.65
CA PHE A 113 8.55 -3.27 -4.92
C PHE A 113 7.77 -2.40 -5.91
N ASN A 114 7.84 -1.07 -5.77
CA ASN A 114 7.15 -0.15 -6.67
C ASN A 114 7.64 -0.31 -8.12
N MET A 115 8.95 -0.40 -8.33
CA MET A 115 9.50 -0.64 -9.68
C MET A 115 9.04 -1.97 -10.28
N LEU A 116 8.85 -3.02 -9.47
CA LEU A 116 8.33 -4.29 -9.98
C LEU A 116 6.85 -4.20 -10.35
N ILE A 117 6.05 -3.43 -9.59
CA ILE A 117 4.64 -3.19 -9.90
C ILE A 117 4.51 -2.35 -11.17
N ASP A 118 5.26 -1.25 -11.28
CA ASP A 118 5.21 -0.29 -12.40
C ASP A 118 5.76 -0.88 -13.70
N ALA A 119 6.75 -1.78 -13.61
CA ALA A 119 7.33 -2.43 -14.79
C ALA A 119 6.36 -3.38 -15.49
N GLU A 120 5.20 -3.66 -14.89
CA GLU A 120 4.18 -4.59 -15.40
C GLU A 120 4.77 -5.92 -15.89
N VAL A 121 5.84 -6.40 -15.26
CA VAL A 121 6.47 -7.67 -15.65
C VAL A 121 5.41 -8.75 -15.54
N ASP A 122 5.10 -9.42 -16.65
CA ASP A 122 4.00 -10.37 -16.75
C ASP A 122 3.98 -11.34 -15.56
N GLY A 123 2.87 -11.33 -14.81
CA GLY A 123 2.60 -12.23 -13.71
C GLY A 123 3.20 -11.86 -12.34
N ILE A 124 3.95 -10.76 -12.18
CA ILE A 124 4.50 -10.39 -10.85
C ILE A 124 3.38 -10.05 -9.85
N VAL A 125 2.43 -9.18 -10.24
CA VAL A 125 1.33 -8.73 -9.37
C VAL A 125 0.27 -9.82 -9.19
N ASP A 126 0.23 -10.80 -10.09
CA ASP A 126 -0.61 -12.00 -10.01
C ASP A 126 0.03 -13.14 -9.20
N ASN A 127 1.24 -12.92 -8.65
CA ASN A 127 1.95 -13.94 -7.89
C ASN A 127 1.58 -13.87 -6.39
N ARG A 128 0.96 -14.92 -5.87
CA ARG A 128 0.59 -15.06 -4.43
C ARG A 128 1.79 -14.96 -3.47
N THR A 129 2.98 -15.33 -3.92
CA THR A 129 4.21 -15.20 -3.12
C THR A 129 4.66 -13.74 -3.03
N PHE A 130 4.49 -12.98 -4.12
CA PHE A 130 4.78 -11.56 -4.17
C PHE A 130 3.80 -10.76 -3.29
N SER A 131 2.50 -11.02 -3.43
CA SER A 131 1.47 -10.34 -2.65
C SER A 131 1.65 -10.55 -1.14
N ARG A 132 1.91 -11.80 -0.71
CA ARG A 132 2.19 -12.11 0.70
C ARG A 132 3.42 -11.35 1.22
N ALA A 133 4.50 -11.31 0.45
CA ALA A 133 5.71 -10.60 0.86
C ALA A 133 5.50 -9.09 0.99
N LEU A 134 4.71 -8.48 0.10
CA LEU A 134 4.37 -7.06 0.16
C LEU A 134 3.44 -6.76 1.34
N VAL A 135 2.42 -7.59 1.57
CA VAL A 135 1.51 -7.46 2.72
C VAL A 135 2.27 -7.59 4.04
N ASP A 136 3.17 -8.58 4.16
CA ASP A 136 3.99 -8.78 5.34
C ASP A 136 4.92 -7.58 5.60
N LEU A 137 5.51 -7.02 4.54
CA LEU A 137 6.31 -5.81 4.61
C LEU A 137 5.47 -4.63 5.11
N ALA A 138 4.33 -4.35 4.48
CA ALA A 138 3.47 -3.24 4.84
C ALA A 138 2.95 -3.33 6.28
N ARG A 139 2.54 -4.53 6.72
CA ARG A 139 2.00 -4.76 8.07
C ARG A 139 3.03 -4.56 9.17
N ARG A 140 4.28 -4.99 8.95
CA ARG A 140 5.31 -5.02 10.00
C ARG A 140 6.27 -3.83 9.94
N ALA A 141 6.44 -3.23 8.78
CA ALA A 141 7.35 -2.10 8.59
C ALA A 141 6.67 -0.74 8.80
N SER A 142 5.34 -0.70 8.99
CA SER A 142 4.62 0.50 9.43
C SER A 142 5.22 1.06 10.74
N CYS A 143 5.68 0.21 11.66
CA CYS A 143 6.32 0.64 12.91
C CYS A 143 7.69 1.34 12.74
N ALA A 144 8.26 1.40 11.52
CA ALA A 144 9.58 1.98 11.28
C ALA A 144 9.57 3.53 11.16
N GLY A 145 8.40 4.18 11.17
CA GLY A 145 8.26 5.64 11.22
C GLY A 145 7.44 6.24 10.09
N GLU A 146 6.98 7.48 10.29
CA GLU A 146 5.93 8.13 9.47
C GLU A 146 6.28 8.27 7.97
N GLU A 147 7.53 8.61 7.63
CA GLU A 147 7.93 8.72 6.22
C GLU A 147 7.87 7.35 5.50
N CYS A 148 8.18 6.27 6.22
CA CYS A 148 8.12 4.91 5.69
C CYS A 148 6.68 4.46 5.54
N GLU A 149 5.83 4.75 6.53
CA GLU A 149 4.39 4.49 6.47
C GLU A 149 3.78 5.12 5.21
N GLY A 150 4.05 6.41 4.95
CA GLY A 150 3.51 7.09 3.77
C GLY A 150 3.90 6.41 2.45
N LYS A 151 5.16 5.96 2.31
CA LYS A 151 5.64 5.22 1.14
C LYS A 151 5.03 3.83 1.01
N LEU A 152 4.79 3.14 2.13
CA LEU A 152 4.14 1.83 2.13
C LEU A 152 2.66 1.95 1.76
N VAL A 153 1.96 2.99 2.23
CA VAL A 153 0.57 3.25 1.85
C VAL A 153 0.47 3.61 0.36
N GLU A 154 1.39 4.43 -0.16
CA GLU A 154 1.49 4.71 -1.60
C GLU A 154 1.70 3.44 -2.43
N LEU A 155 2.55 2.52 -1.95
CA LEU A 155 2.78 1.23 -2.60
C LEU A 155 1.51 0.34 -2.61
N ILE A 156 0.81 0.25 -1.49
CA ILE A 156 -0.44 -0.51 -1.35
C ILE A 156 -1.53 0.10 -2.25
N PHE A 157 -1.60 1.43 -2.32
CA PHE A 157 -2.47 2.15 -3.25
C PHE A 157 -2.15 1.79 -4.72
N GLY A 158 -0.86 1.70 -5.08
CA GLY A 158 -0.43 1.25 -6.41
C GLY A 158 -0.98 -0.13 -6.77
N VAL A 159 -1.02 -1.05 -5.80
CA VAL A 159 -1.65 -2.37 -5.97
C VAL A 159 -3.17 -2.25 -6.14
N ALA A 160 -3.86 -1.45 -5.32
CA ALA A 160 -5.30 -1.24 -5.44
C ALA A 160 -5.68 -0.67 -6.83
N ASN A 161 -4.89 0.28 -7.36
CA ASN A 161 -5.07 0.78 -8.72
C ASN A 161 -4.88 -0.31 -9.77
N ASN A 162 -3.87 -1.18 -9.60
CA ASN A 162 -3.68 -2.34 -10.47
C ASN A 162 -4.86 -3.31 -10.44
N ILE A 163 -5.43 -3.59 -9.25
CA ILE A 163 -6.62 -4.43 -9.10
C ILE A 163 -7.82 -3.81 -9.85
N ARG A 164 -8.02 -2.49 -9.73
CA ARG A 164 -9.10 -1.79 -10.43
C ARG A 164 -8.98 -1.87 -11.95
N LEU A 165 -7.77 -1.68 -12.47
CA LEU A 165 -7.46 -1.74 -13.89
C LEU A 165 -7.52 -3.18 -14.44
N ARG A 166 -7.05 -4.15 -13.64
CA ARG A 166 -6.95 -5.58 -13.99
C ARG A 166 -7.54 -6.46 -12.88
N PRO A 167 -8.86 -6.61 -12.82
CA PRO A 167 -9.53 -7.39 -11.76
C PRO A 167 -9.11 -8.87 -11.72
N ASN A 168 -8.54 -9.41 -12.81
CA ASN A 168 -8.07 -10.79 -12.89
C ASN A 168 -6.90 -11.09 -11.95
N ILE A 169 -6.18 -10.08 -11.44
CA ILE A 169 -5.08 -10.29 -10.46
C ILE A 169 -5.61 -10.41 -9.03
N LEU A 170 -6.90 -10.10 -8.78
CA LEU A 170 -7.51 -10.12 -7.46
C LEU A 170 -7.30 -11.45 -6.69
N PRO A 171 -7.34 -12.64 -7.31
CA PRO A 171 -7.08 -13.90 -6.60
C PRO A 171 -5.69 -14.02 -5.97
N ALA A 172 -4.71 -13.23 -6.41
CA ALA A 172 -3.40 -13.16 -5.78
C ALA A 172 -3.43 -12.39 -4.45
N TRP A 173 -4.44 -11.53 -4.22
CA TRP A 173 -4.54 -10.59 -3.09
C TRP A 173 -5.72 -10.87 -2.16
N PHE A 174 -6.72 -11.60 -2.64
CA PHE A 174 -7.97 -11.91 -1.96
C PHE A 174 -8.20 -13.43 -1.93
N PHE A 175 -8.39 -13.98 -0.74
CA PHE A 175 -8.49 -15.41 -0.45
C PHE A 175 -9.81 -15.72 0.27
N PRO A 176 -10.95 -15.73 -0.43
CA PRO A 176 -12.23 -16.05 0.19
C PRO A 176 -12.23 -17.50 0.67
N LYS A 177 -12.71 -17.74 1.90
CA LYS A 177 -12.75 -19.06 2.57
C LYS A 177 -13.60 -20.14 1.88
N GLY A 178 -14.17 -19.88 0.70
CA GLY A 178 -14.90 -20.85 -0.13
C GLY A 178 -14.19 -21.32 -1.39
N SER A 179 -12.94 -20.90 -1.64
CA SER A 179 -12.25 -21.13 -2.92
C SER A 179 -11.21 -22.26 -2.91
N GLN A 180 -10.94 -22.86 -1.76
CA GLN A 180 -10.06 -24.02 -1.65
C GLN A 180 -10.87 -25.25 -1.25
N GLU A 181 -10.81 -26.28 -2.10
CA GLU A 181 -10.96 -27.68 -1.72
C GLU A 181 -9.90 -28.03 -0.66
N GLU A 182 -10.04 -27.49 0.55
CA GLU A 182 -9.40 -28.01 1.75
C GLU A 182 -10.47 -28.83 2.47
N GLU A 183 -10.71 -30.02 1.92
CA GLU A 183 -11.14 -31.17 2.71
C GLU A 183 -10.12 -31.33 3.86
N LEU A 184 -10.56 -30.97 5.06
CA LEU A 184 -10.42 -31.70 6.34
C LEU A 184 -10.25 -30.68 7.49
N GLU A 185 -11.28 -30.67 8.35
CA GLU A 185 -11.30 -30.09 9.70
C GLU A 185 -11.33 -28.54 9.72
N ILE A 186 -12.48 -27.89 9.94
CA ILE A 186 -13.23 -27.91 11.20
C ILE A 186 -14.73 -27.73 10.89
N LYS A 187 -15.53 -28.66 11.40
CA LYS A 187 -16.97 -28.48 11.59
C LYS A 187 -17.20 -27.33 12.57
N GLU A 188 -17.61 -26.18 12.05
CA GLU A 188 -18.51 -25.26 12.73
C GLU A 188 -19.13 -24.35 11.67
N ALA A 189 -20.17 -24.89 11.01
CA ALA A 189 -21.17 -24.08 10.33
C ALA A 189 -21.99 -23.36 11.43
N GLY A 190 -21.35 -22.39 12.07
CA GLY A 190 -22.03 -21.33 12.81
C GLY A 190 -22.36 -20.24 11.81
N GLU A 191 -23.60 -19.78 11.84
CA GLU A 191 -24.15 -18.66 11.06
C GLU A 191 -23.08 -17.56 10.86
N THR A 192 -22.70 -17.31 9.62
CA THR A 192 -21.74 -16.24 9.28
C THR A 192 -22.38 -14.90 9.59
N PHE A 193 -22.15 -14.41 10.79
CA PHE A 193 -22.59 -13.11 11.26
C PHE A 193 -22.06 -12.01 10.32
N ALA A 194 -22.96 -11.16 9.82
CA ALA A 194 -22.58 -9.92 9.13
C ALA A 194 -21.78 -9.05 10.11
N GLY A 195 -20.52 -8.74 9.78
CA GLY A 195 -19.59 -8.07 10.70
C GLY A 195 -18.50 -8.97 11.29
N ALA A 196 -18.28 -10.17 10.75
CA ALA A 196 -17.11 -10.97 11.10
C ALA A 196 -15.82 -10.36 10.53
N THR A 197 -14.81 -10.14 11.39
CA THR A 197 -13.48 -9.65 10.99
C THR A 197 -12.73 -10.71 10.18
N ARG A 198 -12.80 -10.62 8.85
CA ARG A 198 -12.14 -11.57 7.92
C ARG A 198 -10.82 -11.00 7.38
N LYS A 199 -9.97 -10.47 8.27
CA LYS A 199 -8.70 -9.79 7.93
C LYS A 199 -7.72 -10.63 7.12
N GLU A 200 -7.76 -11.95 7.28
CA GLU A 200 -6.88 -12.88 6.57
C GLU A 200 -7.30 -13.09 5.12
N GLU A 201 -8.58 -12.90 4.80
CA GLU A 201 -9.12 -13.10 3.46
C GLU A 201 -8.75 -11.94 2.53
N PHE A 202 -8.77 -10.70 3.03
CA PHE A 202 -8.32 -9.54 2.26
C PHE A 202 -7.39 -8.61 3.05
N PRO A 203 -6.13 -9.00 3.30
CA PRO A 203 -5.19 -8.19 4.09
C PRO A 203 -4.93 -6.78 3.54
N LEU A 204 -4.88 -6.64 2.21
CA LEU A 204 -4.64 -5.36 1.53
C LEU A 204 -5.74 -4.34 1.88
N PHE A 205 -6.99 -4.79 1.97
CA PHE A 205 -8.13 -3.94 2.30
C PHE A 205 -7.98 -3.33 3.69
N TYR A 206 -7.71 -4.14 4.70
CA TYR A 206 -7.54 -3.65 6.07
C TYR A 206 -6.29 -2.79 6.24
N LEU A 207 -5.21 -3.07 5.49
CA LEU A 207 -4.04 -2.20 5.47
C LEU A 207 -4.40 -0.78 4.98
N LEU A 208 -5.26 -0.64 3.98
CA LEU A 208 -5.74 0.69 3.57
C LEU A 208 -6.70 1.26 4.63
N LEU A 209 -7.60 0.44 5.16
CA LEU A 209 -8.57 0.85 6.17
C LEU A 209 -7.90 1.44 7.42
N ASP A 210 -6.75 0.92 7.85
CA ASP A 210 -6.01 1.45 9.01
C ASP A 210 -5.56 2.92 8.82
N TYR A 211 -5.45 3.41 7.59
CA TYR A 211 -4.97 4.77 7.27
C TYR A 211 -6.06 5.74 6.80
N VAL A 212 -7.32 5.34 6.68
CA VAL A 212 -8.39 6.20 6.12
C VAL A 212 -8.69 7.45 6.95
N HIS A 213 -8.48 7.37 8.26
CA HIS A 213 -8.69 8.49 9.19
C HIS A 213 -7.51 9.44 9.25
N CYS A 214 -6.35 9.06 8.69
CA CYS A 214 -5.19 9.92 8.68
C CYS A 214 -5.42 11.13 7.78
N ALA A 215 -4.94 12.30 8.19
CA ALA A 215 -4.88 13.47 7.33
C ALA A 215 -3.71 13.39 6.32
N GLY A 216 -3.80 14.20 5.27
CA GLY A 216 -2.78 14.34 4.25
C GLY A 216 -2.61 13.14 3.32
N ARG A 217 -1.47 13.10 2.62
CA ARG A 217 -1.22 12.21 1.47
C ARG A 217 -1.45 10.73 1.78
N LYS A 218 -1.08 10.25 2.97
CA LYS A 218 -1.27 8.85 3.36
C LYS A 218 -2.75 8.48 3.47
N GLY A 219 -3.58 9.37 4.04
CA GLY A 219 -5.03 9.18 4.10
C GLY A 219 -5.68 9.27 2.72
N ASP A 220 -5.22 10.18 1.87
CA ASP A 220 -5.76 10.33 0.52
C ASP A 220 -5.51 9.09 -0.34
N PHE A 221 -4.31 8.50 -0.25
CA PHE A 221 -3.99 7.23 -0.90
C PHE A 221 -4.84 6.08 -0.35
N ALA A 222 -5.02 6.01 0.98
CA ALA A 222 -5.83 5.00 1.62
C ALA A 222 -7.29 5.05 1.16
N ARG A 223 -7.92 6.22 1.25
CA ARG A 223 -9.31 6.45 0.84
C ARG A 223 -9.51 6.14 -0.65
N THR A 224 -8.66 6.68 -1.52
CA THR A 224 -8.74 6.41 -2.97
C THR A 224 -8.51 4.92 -3.29
N GLY A 225 -7.57 4.27 -2.60
CA GLY A 225 -7.31 2.84 -2.75
C GLY A 225 -8.50 1.98 -2.36
N LEU A 226 -9.21 2.32 -1.29
CA LEU A 226 -10.45 1.63 -0.91
C LEU A 226 -11.57 1.86 -1.92
N LEU A 227 -11.75 3.11 -2.41
CA LEU A 227 -12.72 3.39 -3.47
C LEU A 227 -12.47 2.52 -4.71
N TYR A 228 -11.20 2.33 -5.07
CA TYR A 228 -10.81 1.45 -6.18
C TYR A 228 -11.19 -0.02 -5.94
N ILE A 229 -11.07 -0.51 -4.71
CA ILE A 229 -11.49 -1.87 -4.35
C ILE A 229 -13.01 -1.98 -4.37
N ILE A 230 -13.73 -1.02 -3.78
CA ILE A 230 -15.20 -0.97 -3.75
C ILE A 230 -15.77 -0.91 -5.17
N GLU A 231 -15.20 -0.08 -6.06
CA GLU A 231 -15.61 -0.03 -7.47
C GLU A 231 -15.42 -1.39 -8.16
N THR A 232 -14.34 -2.10 -7.81
CA THR A 232 -14.02 -3.42 -8.37
C THR A 232 -14.97 -4.51 -7.91
N ALA A 233 -15.69 -4.33 -6.79
CA ALA A 233 -16.67 -5.29 -6.28
C ALA A 233 -17.71 -5.67 -7.33
N SER A 234 -18.18 -4.70 -8.12
CA SER A 234 -19.13 -4.92 -9.23
C SER A 234 -18.64 -5.89 -10.32
N LYS A 235 -17.33 -6.15 -10.39
CA LYS A 235 -16.69 -7.05 -11.36
C LYS A 235 -16.38 -8.42 -10.76
N SER A 236 -16.58 -8.63 -9.46
CA SER A 236 -16.24 -9.87 -8.76
C SER A 236 -17.29 -10.18 -7.67
N LYS A 237 -18.10 -11.21 -7.91
CA LYS A 237 -19.15 -11.65 -6.98
C LYS A 237 -18.60 -12.06 -5.61
N ASP A 238 -17.41 -12.68 -5.58
CA ASP A 238 -16.79 -13.10 -4.34
C ASP A 238 -16.34 -11.90 -3.51
N LEU A 239 -15.84 -10.84 -4.16
CA LEU A 239 -15.46 -9.60 -3.49
C LEU A 239 -16.67 -8.82 -3.02
N GLU A 240 -17.72 -8.72 -3.86
CA GLU A 240 -18.99 -8.10 -3.50
C GLU A 240 -19.60 -8.76 -2.26
N ARG A 241 -19.76 -10.10 -2.28
CA ARG A 241 -20.26 -10.86 -1.13
C ARG A 241 -19.39 -10.65 0.11
N TRP A 242 -18.07 -10.69 -0.05
CA TRP A 242 -17.15 -10.49 1.06
C TRP A 242 -17.29 -9.08 1.67
N LEU A 243 -17.40 -8.03 0.85
CA LEU A 243 -17.60 -6.67 1.34
C LEU A 243 -18.91 -6.52 2.12
N ILE A 244 -20.01 -7.13 1.64
CA ILE A 244 -21.31 -7.14 2.31
C ILE A 244 -21.25 -7.87 3.67
N GLU A 245 -20.58 -9.02 3.73
CA GLU A 245 -20.48 -9.84 4.95
C GLU A 245 -19.42 -9.33 5.95
N SER A 246 -18.46 -8.54 5.48
CA SER A 246 -17.36 -8.02 6.30
C SER A 246 -17.83 -6.96 7.30
N ASP A 247 -16.96 -6.68 8.27
CA ASP A 247 -17.12 -5.57 9.23
C ASP A 247 -16.75 -4.20 8.63
N MET A 248 -16.57 -4.07 7.32
CA MET A 248 -16.19 -2.81 6.68
C MET A 248 -17.16 -1.68 7.03
N ALA A 249 -18.46 -1.87 6.78
CA ALA A 249 -19.45 -0.82 6.97
C ALA A 249 -19.51 -0.38 8.45
N THR A 250 -19.39 -1.34 9.37
CA THR A 250 -19.29 -1.10 10.82
C THR A 250 -18.03 -0.32 11.19
N LEU A 251 -16.85 -0.74 10.72
CA LEU A 251 -15.58 -0.07 11.01
C LEU A 251 -15.55 1.35 10.43
N MET A 252 -16.07 1.52 9.21
CA MET A 252 -16.13 2.85 8.63
C MET A 252 -17.08 3.77 9.43
N ALA A 253 -18.18 3.24 9.97
CA ALA A 253 -19.22 4.08 10.56
C ALA A 253 -18.80 4.50 11.97
N THR A 254 -18.25 3.55 12.71
CA THR A 254 -17.61 3.79 14.02
C THR A 254 -16.43 4.76 13.89
N GLY A 255 -15.62 4.65 12.83
CA GLY A 255 -14.54 5.60 12.56
C GLY A 255 -15.03 7.03 12.31
N LEU A 256 -16.15 7.20 11.60
CA LEU A 256 -16.78 8.52 11.39
C LEU A 256 -17.33 9.08 12.72
N GLY A 257 -17.99 8.24 13.52
CA GLY A 257 -18.46 8.58 14.86
C GLY A 257 -17.33 8.99 15.82
N GLY A 258 -16.18 8.32 15.71
CA GLY A 258 -14.97 8.66 16.45
C GLY A 258 -14.43 10.05 16.11
N LEU A 259 -14.34 10.37 14.81
CA LEU A 259 -13.92 11.70 14.35
C LEU A 259 -14.93 12.79 14.76
N TYR A 260 -16.23 12.53 14.63
CA TYR A 260 -17.26 13.46 15.09
C TYR A 260 -17.16 13.74 16.60
N SER A 261 -16.95 12.69 17.40
CA SER A 261 -16.79 12.82 18.86
C SER A 261 -15.58 13.68 19.26
N GLN A 262 -14.53 13.73 18.43
CA GLN A 262 -13.37 14.60 18.67
C GLN A 262 -13.71 16.07 18.49
N LEU A 263 -14.60 16.42 17.55
CA LEU A 263 -15.10 17.79 17.38
C LEU A 263 -15.81 18.28 18.65
N GLY A 264 -16.65 17.43 19.23
CA GLY A 264 -17.41 17.75 20.44
C GLY A 264 -16.57 17.91 21.71
N ARG A 265 -15.36 17.34 21.79
CA ARG A 265 -14.48 17.47 22.96
C ARG A 265 -13.69 18.78 23.01
N ILE A 266 -13.52 19.44 21.87
CA ILE A 266 -12.74 20.69 21.78
C ILE A 266 -13.59 21.91 22.15
N LEU A 267 -14.91 21.85 21.92
CA LEU A 267 -15.84 22.93 22.26
C LEU A 267 -15.93 23.22 23.78
N PRO A 268 -16.04 22.22 24.69
CA PRO A 268 -16.15 22.45 26.14
C PRO A 268 -14.84 22.88 26.80
N GLN A 269 -13.68 22.48 26.26
CA GLN A 269 -12.38 22.88 26.82
C GLN A 269 -12.08 24.38 26.70
N ALA A 270 -12.79 25.10 25.82
CA ALA A 270 -12.75 26.55 25.78
C ALA A 270 -13.37 27.20 27.05
N HIS A 271 -14.24 26.48 27.78
CA HIS A 271 -14.93 26.99 28.95
C HIS A 271 -14.43 26.45 30.30
N ASP A 272 -13.79 25.27 30.31
CA ASP A 272 -13.40 24.55 31.55
C ASP A 272 -11.89 24.53 31.85
N LEU A 273 -11.08 25.26 31.09
CA LEU A 273 -9.74 25.58 31.57
C LEU A 273 -9.91 26.53 32.76
N ASP A 274 -9.36 26.16 33.92
CA ASP A 274 -9.20 27.03 35.10
C ASP A 274 -8.14 28.09 34.77
N ILE A 275 -8.44 28.90 33.75
CA ILE A 275 -7.56 29.91 33.17
C ILE A 275 -7.47 31.01 34.21
N PRO A 276 -6.27 31.34 34.74
CA PRO A 276 -6.12 32.48 35.62
C PRO A 276 -6.77 33.71 34.97
N PRO A 277 -7.58 34.50 35.70
CA PRO A 277 -8.42 35.55 35.11
C PRO A 277 -7.62 36.60 34.32
N ILE A 278 -6.31 36.70 34.57
CA ILE A 278 -5.37 37.52 33.78
C ILE A 278 -5.20 37.03 32.33
N ILE A 279 -5.21 35.72 32.07
CA ILE A 279 -5.08 35.15 30.72
C ILE A 279 -6.44 35.17 30.01
N ALA A 280 -7.54 34.95 30.74
CA ALA A 280 -8.90 35.03 30.19
C ALA A 280 -9.30 36.45 29.75
N LEU A 281 -8.70 37.48 30.37
CA LEU A 281 -8.88 38.89 30.04
C LEU A 281 -7.74 39.45 29.16
N SER A 282 -6.78 38.61 28.77
CA SER A 282 -5.71 38.98 27.85
C SER A 282 -6.18 38.74 26.42
N ASP A 283 -5.87 39.64 25.49
CA ASP A 283 -5.94 39.41 24.03
C ASP A 283 -4.85 38.39 23.61
N ASP A 284 -4.77 37.24 24.28
CA ASP A 284 -3.78 36.22 23.98
C ASP A 284 -4.23 35.40 22.75
N THR A 285 -4.03 36.03 21.60
CA THR A 285 -4.24 35.49 20.25
C THR A 285 -3.66 34.09 20.02
N ARG A 286 -2.74 33.62 20.86
CA ARG A 286 -2.09 32.31 20.75
C ARG A 286 -3.00 31.16 21.16
N LEU A 287 -3.83 31.33 22.20
CA LEU A 287 -4.76 30.29 22.64
C LEU A 287 -5.92 30.15 21.65
N GLU A 288 -6.48 31.27 21.19
CA GLU A 288 -7.49 31.27 20.13
C GLU A 288 -6.95 30.68 18.82
N ALA A 289 -5.70 31.00 18.45
CA ALA A 289 -5.06 30.43 17.26
C ALA A 289 -4.83 28.92 17.41
N PHE A 290 -4.45 28.45 18.61
CA PHE A 290 -4.28 27.02 18.88
C PHE A 290 -5.60 26.26 18.81
N ILE A 291 -6.66 26.75 19.46
CA ILE A 291 -8.00 26.15 19.40
C ILE A 291 -8.52 26.13 17.96
N ARG A 292 -8.36 27.23 17.21
CA ARG A 292 -8.76 27.27 15.78
C ARG A 292 -7.93 26.34 14.91
N TYR A 293 -6.65 26.18 15.18
CA TYR A 293 -5.77 25.29 14.44
C TYR A 293 -6.12 23.82 14.69
N ASP A 294 -6.30 23.43 15.96
CA ASP A 294 -6.62 22.05 16.35
C ASP A 294 -8.06 21.67 15.98
N LEU A 295 -9.03 22.57 16.21
CA LEU A 295 -10.40 22.38 15.74
C LEU A 295 -10.47 22.31 14.22
N GLY A 296 -9.68 23.14 13.52
CA GLY A 296 -9.56 23.13 12.06
C GLY A 296 -9.06 21.79 11.54
N GLY A 297 -7.95 21.27 12.09
CA GLY A 297 -7.39 19.98 11.68
C GLY A 297 -8.33 18.79 11.92
N ASN A 298 -9.04 18.78 13.06
CA ASN A 298 -10.02 17.74 13.37
C ASN A 298 -11.27 17.85 12.47
N MET A 299 -11.73 19.08 12.17
CA MET A 299 -12.82 19.31 11.23
C MET A 299 -12.44 18.87 9.81
N ASP A 300 -11.25 19.20 9.34
CA ASP A 300 -10.76 18.80 8.02
C ASP A 300 -10.69 17.26 7.89
N SER A 301 -10.23 16.59 8.96
CA SER A 301 -10.17 15.13 9.02
C SER A 301 -11.56 14.50 8.99
N PHE A 302 -12.52 15.05 9.76
CA PHE A 302 -13.91 14.61 9.75
C PHE A 302 -14.56 14.80 8.37
N LEU A 303 -14.46 16.00 7.78
CA LEU A 303 -15.03 16.30 6.47
C LEU A 303 -14.42 15.46 5.36
N SER A 304 -13.10 15.23 5.38
CA SER A 304 -12.42 14.36 4.41
C SER A 304 -12.91 12.91 4.52
N TYR A 305 -13.17 12.45 5.74
CA TYR A 305 -13.69 11.11 5.97
C TYR A 305 -15.17 10.96 5.59
N LEU A 306 -15.97 12.00 5.82
CA LEU A 306 -17.37 12.07 5.38
C LEU A 306 -17.49 12.12 3.86
N LEU A 307 -16.61 12.88 3.18
CA LEU A 307 -16.52 12.89 1.72
C LEU A 307 -16.14 11.51 1.18
N PHE A 308 -15.19 10.81 1.81
CA PHE A 308 -14.87 9.44 1.44
C PHE A 308 -16.07 8.50 1.58
N TRP A 309 -16.87 8.65 2.63
CA TRP A 309 -18.12 7.92 2.80
C TRP A 309 -19.11 8.17 1.66
N GLN A 310 -19.31 9.44 1.29
CA GLN A 310 -20.14 9.83 0.16
C GLN A 310 -19.62 9.23 -1.15
N ASP A 311 -18.32 9.33 -1.40
CA ASP A 311 -17.68 8.79 -2.60
C ASP A 311 -17.78 7.26 -2.64
N ALA A 312 -17.69 6.59 -1.50
CA ALA A 312 -17.82 5.13 -1.41
C ALA A 312 -19.22 4.68 -1.83
N VAL A 313 -20.26 5.40 -1.41
CA VAL A 313 -21.65 5.14 -1.83
C VAL A 313 -21.82 5.47 -3.32
N ASP A 314 -21.32 6.61 -3.80
CA ASP A 314 -21.48 7.04 -5.20
C ASP A 314 -20.75 6.13 -6.21
N HIS A 315 -19.54 5.67 -5.86
CA HIS A 315 -18.73 4.81 -6.72
C HIS A 315 -19.09 3.31 -6.60
N CYS A 316 -19.89 2.93 -5.62
CA CYS A 316 -20.35 1.57 -5.45
C CYS A 316 -21.45 1.25 -6.47
N LYS A 317 -21.10 0.45 -7.48
CA LYS A 317 -22.03 0.00 -8.53
C LYS A 317 -22.89 -1.20 -8.11
N SER A 318 -22.60 -1.81 -6.97
CA SER A 318 -23.39 -2.91 -6.40
C SER A 318 -24.51 -2.32 -5.55
N VAL A 319 -25.76 -2.66 -5.90
CA VAL A 319 -26.94 -2.18 -5.15
C VAL A 319 -26.97 -2.76 -3.74
N GLU A 320 -26.71 -4.07 -3.59
CA GLU A 320 -26.73 -4.74 -2.28
C GLU A 320 -25.65 -4.19 -1.33
N LEU A 321 -24.45 -3.92 -1.84
CA LEU A 321 -23.39 -3.31 -1.04
C LEU A 321 -23.71 -1.84 -0.70
N ASN A 322 -24.31 -1.09 -1.62
CA ASN A 322 -24.74 0.29 -1.39
C ASN A 322 -25.81 0.36 -0.29
N ASP A 323 -26.84 -0.48 -0.37
CA ASP A 323 -27.88 -0.58 0.66
C ASP A 323 -27.27 -0.93 2.03
N THR A 324 -26.35 -1.90 2.06
CA THR A 324 -25.63 -2.30 3.29
C THR A 324 -24.84 -1.13 3.90
N LEU A 325 -24.15 -0.33 3.07
CA LEU A 325 -23.41 0.86 3.51
C LEU A 325 -24.34 1.93 4.10
N LEU A 326 -25.46 2.20 3.42
CA LEU A 326 -26.45 3.19 3.85
C LEU A 326 -27.14 2.78 5.17
N ASP A 327 -27.52 1.51 5.29
CA ASP A 327 -28.13 0.96 6.51
C ASP A 327 -27.19 1.13 7.72
N HIS A 328 -25.91 0.79 7.56
CA HIS A 328 -24.93 0.96 8.63
C HIS A 328 -24.66 2.43 8.94
N PHE A 329 -24.62 3.30 7.94
CA PHE A 329 -24.50 4.74 8.15
C PHE A 329 -25.69 5.30 8.95
N GLN A 330 -26.91 4.92 8.57
CA GLN A 330 -28.12 5.33 9.28
C GLN A 330 -28.11 4.82 10.73
N VAL A 331 -27.95 3.51 10.93
CA VAL A 331 -28.09 2.90 12.27
C VAL A 331 -26.93 3.29 13.18
N LEU A 332 -25.68 3.21 12.72
CA LEU A 332 -24.50 3.39 13.59
C LEU A 332 -24.05 4.83 13.73
N PHE A 333 -24.30 5.68 12.73
CA PHE A 333 -23.88 7.09 12.79
C PHE A 333 -25.05 8.03 13.07
N LEU A 334 -26.14 7.95 12.31
CA LEU A 334 -27.25 8.89 12.50
C LEU A 334 -28.07 8.58 13.76
N GLU A 335 -28.54 7.34 13.94
CA GLU A 335 -29.43 6.99 15.04
C GLU A 335 -28.72 6.82 16.39
N GLN A 336 -27.48 6.33 16.37
CA GLN A 336 -26.73 6.10 17.61
C GLN A 336 -25.95 7.33 18.11
N LEU A 337 -25.59 8.26 17.23
CA LEU A 337 -24.60 9.29 17.53
C LEU A 337 -25.12 10.74 17.41
N LEU A 338 -26.14 11.00 16.59
CA LEU A 338 -26.78 12.31 16.41
C LEU A 338 -28.14 12.40 17.11
#